data_AF-A0A0G4NS77-F1
#
_entry.id   AF-A0A0G4NS77-F1
#
_cell.length_a   1.000
_cell.length_b   1.000
_cell.length_c   1.000
_cell.angle_alpha   90.00
_cell.angle_beta   90.00
_cell.angle_gamma   90.00
#
_symmetry.space_group_name_H-M   'P 1'
#
loop_
_entity.id
_entity.type
_entity.pdbx_description
1 polymer ?
#
loop_
_entity_poly.entity_id
_entity_poly.type
_entity_poly.pdbx_seq_one_letter_code
_entity_poly.pdbx_strand_id
1 'polypeptide(L)'
;MRVMAPRILLLLLSGTLSLTETWAGSHSLRYFGTAVSRPGRGEPRFISVGYVDDTQFVRFDSDAESPREEPRAPWVEQEGPEYWEEQTRIAKANAQTDRVDLGTLRGYYNQSEGGSHTIQWMYGCDLGPDGRLLHGYHQDAYDGKDYIALNEDLRSWTAADIAAQNTQRKWEGDRYAERFRAYLEGTCVEWLRRYLENGKETLQRADPPKTHVTHHPVSDHEATLRCWALGFYPAEITLTWQRDGEDQTQDIEFVETRPGGDGTFQKWGAVVVPSGEEQRYTCHVQHEGLPEPLTLRWEPSSQSTIPIVAIVVGLAVLAVVVTGAVVAAVMWRRKSSGGKGGSYSQAASNDSAQGSDVSLTA
;
A
#
# COMPACT_ATOMS: atom_id res chain seq x y z
N MET A 1 49.95 11.48 -32.22
CA MET A 1 49.45 11.08 -30.89
C MET A 1 47.92 11.15 -30.93
N ARG A 2 47.25 10.01 -31.07
CA ARG A 2 45.78 9.92 -30.89
C ARG A 2 45.57 9.23 -29.55
N VAL A 3 45.10 9.98 -28.56
CA VAL A 3 44.74 9.45 -27.24
C VAL A 3 43.37 8.79 -27.40
N MET A 4 43.34 7.48 -27.19
CA MET A 4 42.14 6.65 -27.22
C MET A 4 41.55 6.67 -25.80
N ALA A 5 40.45 7.41 -25.62
CA ALA A 5 39.73 7.44 -24.34
C ALA A 5 38.97 6.10 -24.14
N PRO A 6 38.89 5.58 -22.91
CA PRO A 6 38.35 4.25 -22.65
C PRO A 6 36.82 4.25 -22.74
N ARG A 7 36.28 3.42 -23.64
CA ARG A 7 34.85 3.15 -23.87
C ARG A 7 34.11 2.46 -22.71
N ILE A 8 34.69 2.39 -21.52
CA ILE A 8 34.14 1.64 -20.38
C ILE A 8 33.23 2.52 -19.50
N LEU A 9 33.28 3.85 -19.62
CA LEU A 9 32.50 4.75 -18.77
C LEU A 9 31.05 5.03 -19.25
N LEU A 10 30.67 4.56 -20.45
CA LEU A 10 29.35 4.86 -21.04
C LEU A 10 28.26 3.81 -20.78
N LEU A 11 28.58 2.67 -20.16
CA LEU A 11 27.62 1.59 -19.89
C LEU A 11 27.03 1.61 -18.48
N LEU A 12 27.65 2.32 -17.53
CA LEU A 12 27.15 2.43 -16.15
C LEU A 12 26.09 3.52 -15.97
N LEU A 13 26.07 4.52 -16.85
CA LEU A 13 25.05 5.57 -16.86
C LEU A 13 23.78 5.18 -17.63
N SER A 14 23.83 4.11 -18.44
CA SER A 14 22.65 3.61 -19.16
C SER A 14 21.71 2.85 -18.22
N GLY A 15 22.24 2.11 -17.24
CA GLY A 15 21.42 1.31 -16.32
C GLY A 15 20.57 2.16 -15.36
N THR A 16 21.03 3.33 -14.95
CA THR A 16 20.30 4.21 -14.02
C THR A 16 19.28 5.09 -14.73
N LEU A 17 19.56 5.53 -15.97
CA LEU A 17 18.64 6.37 -16.75
C LEU A 17 17.47 5.58 -17.35
N SER A 18 17.65 4.30 -17.68
CA SER A 18 16.57 3.45 -18.23
C SER A 18 15.48 3.09 -17.22
N LEU A 19 15.78 3.09 -15.92
CA LEU A 19 14.85 2.67 -14.86
C LEU A 19 14.04 3.84 -14.29
N THR A 20 14.59 5.06 -14.28
CA THR A 20 13.85 6.27 -13.87
C THR A 20 12.77 6.66 -14.87
N GLU A 21 12.94 6.33 -16.16
CA GLU A 21 11.98 6.66 -17.22
C GLU A 21 10.76 5.72 -17.22
N THR A 22 10.83 4.56 -16.57
CA THR A 22 9.77 3.54 -16.62
C THR A 22 8.64 3.68 -15.59
N TRP A 23 8.79 4.53 -14.57
CA TRP A 23 7.80 4.57 -13.47
C TRP A 23 6.81 5.73 -13.59
N ALA A 24 7.25 6.90 -14.04
CA ALA A 24 6.36 8.06 -14.10
C ALA A 24 5.45 8.03 -15.34
N GLY A 25 4.16 7.72 -15.13
CA GLY A 25 3.10 8.10 -16.06
C GLY A 25 2.49 7.01 -16.95
N SER A 26 2.77 5.73 -16.73
CA SER A 26 1.97 4.65 -17.33
C SER A 26 0.78 4.30 -16.44
N HIS A 27 -0.35 4.01 -17.06
CA HIS A 27 -1.57 3.62 -16.35
C HIS A 27 -2.23 2.42 -17.01
N SER A 28 -3.01 1.66 -16.26
CA SER A 28 -3.64 0.42 -16.71
C SER A 28 -5.10 0.34 -16.29
N LEU A 29 -5.93 -0.27 -17.15
CA LEU A 29 -7.31 -0.64 -16.85
C LEU A 29 -7.42 -2.14 -17.00
N ARG A 30 -7.72 -2.85 -15.92
CA ARG A 30 -7.81 -4.31 -15.92
C ARG A 30 -9.13 -4.78 -15.31
N TYR A 31 -9.77 -5.70 -16.00
CA TYR A 31 -10.93 -6.43 -15.50
C TYR A 31 -10.56 -7.89 -15.29
N PHE A 32 -10.98 -8.44 -14.17
CA PHE A 32 -10.79 -9.84 -13.82
C PHE A 32 -12.15 -10.47 -13.59
N GLY A 33 -12.37 -11.64 -14.18
CA GLY A 33 -13.54 -12.47 -13.95
C GLY A 33 -13.15 -13.82 -13.36
N THR A 34 -14.02 -14.38 -12.53
CA THR A 34 -13.88 -15.72 -11.98
C THR A 34 -15.24 -16.38 -11.88
N ALA A 35 -15.40 -17.51 -12.56
CA ALA A 35 -16.57 -18.36 -12.50
C ALA A 35 -16.22 -19.70 -11.87
N VAL A 36 -16.92 -20.08 -10.80
CA VAL A 36 -16.70 -21.34 -10.07
C VAL A 36 -17.96 -22.19 -10.14
N SER A 37 -17.89 -23.31 -10.84
CA SER A 37 -18.98 -24.29 -10.89
C SER A 37 -19.15 -25.00 -9.54
N ARG A 38 -20.40 -25.31 -9.17
CA ARG A 38 -20.76 -25.88 -7.87
C ARG A 38 -21.75 -27.03 -8.03
N PRO A 39 -21.32 -28.20 -8.52
CA PRO A 39 -22.21 -29.33 -8.77
C PRO A 39 -23.10 -29.64 -7.56
N GLY A 40 -24.42 -29.71 -7.79
CA GLY A 40 -25.41 -29.98 -6.75
C GLY A 40 -25.70 -28.82 -5.77
N ARG A 41 -25.14 -27.62 -5.98
CA ARG A 41 -25.34 -26.44 -5.12
C ARG A 41 -25.84 -25.20 -5.88
N GLY A 42 -26.40 -25.40 -7.07
CA GLY A 42 -26.95 -24.32 -7.90
C GLY A 42 -26.04 -23.97 -9.08
N GLU A 43 -26.25 -22.76 -9.61
CA GLU A 43 -25.47 -22.23 -10.73
C GLU A 43 -24.02 -21.91 -10.32
N PRO A 44 -23.08 -21.85 -11.29
CA PRO A 44 -21.75 -21.32 -11.03
C PRO A 44 -21.82 -19.91 -10.43
N ARG A 45 -21.02 -19.64 -9.40
CA ARG A 45 -20.86 -18.25 -8.93
C ARG A 45 -19.89 -17.54 -9.85
N PHE A 46 -20.28 -16.36 -10.28
CA PHE A 46 -19.46 -15.44 -11.05
C PHE A 46 -19.15 -14.19 -10.24
N ILE A 47 -17.88 -13.81 -10.20
CA ILE A 47 -17.40 -12.55 -9.61
C ILE A 47 -16.56 -11.85 -10.66
N SER A 48 -16.80 -10.56 -10.88
CA SER A 48 -15.88 -9.71 -11.63
C SER A 48 -15.48 -8.48 -10.85
N VAL A 49 -14.26 -8.00 -11.10
CA VAL A 49 -13.69 -6.80 -10.48
C VAL A 49 -12.93 -6.00 -11.53
N GLY A 50 -13.03 -4.67 -11.44
CA GLY A 50 -12.30 -3.74 -12.29
C GLY A 50 -11.31 -2.92 -11.47
N TYR A 51 -10.12 -2.72 -12.01
CA TYR A 51 -9.04 -1.94 -11.45
C TYR A 51 -8.55 -0.89 -12.43
N VAL A 52 -8.30 0.32 -11.94
CA VAL A 52 -7.38 1.27 -12.58
C VAL A 52 -6.11 1.25 -11.74
N ASP A 53 -5.00 0.86 -12.36
CA ASP A 53 -3.75 0.54 -11.68
C ASP A 53 -4.00 -0.42 -10.50
N ASP A 54 -3.59 -0.03 -9.30
CA ASP A 54 -3.78 -0.82 -8.08
C ASP A 54 -5.07 -0.48 -7.31
N THR A 55 -5.98 0.31 -7.91
CA THR A 55 -7.22 0.78 -7.27
C THR A 55 -8.45 0.09 -7.85
N GLN A 56 -9.08 -0.75 -7.02
CA GLN A 56 -10.37 -1.35 -7.38
C GLN A 56 -11.44 -0.27 -7.48
N PHE A 57 -12.20 -0.25 -8.58
CA PHE A 57 -13.26 0.75 -8.78
C PHE A 57 -14.64 0.15 -9.01
N VAL A 58 -14.74 -1.09 -9.46
CA VAL A 58 -16.03 -1.79 -9.62
C VAL A 58 -15.96 -3.25 -9.18
N ARG A 59 -17.13 -3.79 -8.83
CA ARG A 59 -17.32 -5.20 -8.50
C ARG A 59 -18.72 -5.67 -8.88
N PHE A 60 -18.81 -6.89 -9.38
CA PHE A 60 -20.05 -7.67 -9.50
C PHE A 60 -19.92 -9.00 -8.77
N ASP A 61 -21.03 -9.48 -8.18
CA ASP A 61 -21.13 -10.79 -7.54
C ASP A 61 -22.49 -11.41 -7.86
N SER A 62 -22.51 -12.56 -8.53
CA SER A 62 -23.76 -13.24 -8.90
C SER A 62 -24.56 -13.75 -7.70
N ASP A 63 -23.89 -13.97 -6.56
CA ASP A 63 -24.52 -14.46 -5.32
C ASP A 63 -25.11 -13.31 -4.48
N ALA A 64 -24.97 -12.05 -4.89
CA ALA A 64 -25.61 -10.92 -4.22
C ALA A 64 -27.14 -11.01 -4.32
N GLU A 65 -27.87 -10.45 -3.34
CA GLU A 65 -29.34 -10.47 -3.33
C GLU A 65 -29.94 -9.78 -4.57
N SER A 66 -29.32 -8.69 -5.02
CA SER A 66 -29.65 -7.98 -6.26
C SER A 66 -28.37 -7.77 -7.08
N PRO A 67 -27.97 -8.74 -7.92
CA PRO A 67 -26.72 -8.66 -8.67
C PRO A 67 -26.71 -7.48 -9.64
N ARG A 68 -25.80 -6.55 -9.38
CA ARG A 68 -25.51 -5.35 -10.17
C ARG A 68 -24.02 -5.00 -10.07
N GLU A 69 -23.52 -4.22 -11.02
CA GLU A 69 -22.20 -3.63 -10.90
C GLU A 69 -22.24 -2.58 -9.78
N GLU A 70 -21.30 -2.66 -8.84
CA GLU A 70 -21.25 -1.78 -7.69
C GLU A 70 -19.96 -0.95 -7.68
N PRO A 71 -20.03 0.35 -7.32
CA PRO A 71 -18.84 1.17 -7.15
C PRO A 71 -17.99 0.67 -5.97
N ARG A 72 -16.68 0.81 -6.13
CA ARG A 72 -15.64 0.54 -5.12
C ARG A 72 -14.66 1.69 -4.93
N ALA A 73 -14.80 2.75 -5.71
CA ALA A 73 -14.04 3.98 -5.56
C ALA A 73 -14.95 5.22 -5.67
N PRO A 74 -14.73 6.30 -4.90
CA PRO A 74 -15.59 7.49 -4.94
C PRO A 74 -15.69 8.15 -6.31
N TRP A 75 -14.60 8.15 -7.08
CA TRP A 75 -14.54 8.83 -8.37
C TRP A 75 -15.36 8.17 -9.48
N VAL A 76 -15.80 6.91 -9.32
CA VAL A 76 -16.72 6.27 -10.28
C VAL A 76 -18.19 6.49 -9.91
N GLU A 77 -18.50 6.88 -8.67
CA GLU A 77 -19.89 7.09 -8.22
C GLU A 77 -20.61 8.22 -8.99
N GLN A 78 -19.85 9.14 -9.59
CA GLN A 78 -20.39 10.21 -10.44
C GLN A 78 -20.91 9.73 -11.79
N GLU A 79 -20.62 8.49 -12.19
CA GLU A 79 -21.14 7.94 -13.45
C GLU A 79 -22.67 7.80 -13.40
N GLY A 80 -23.31 8.10 -14.53
CA GLY A 80 -24.77 8.13 -14.66
C GLY A 80 -25.42 6.74 -14.60
N PRO A 81 -26.75 6.67 -14.43
CA PRO A 81 -27.48 5.40 -14.37
C PRO A 81 -27.28 4.53 -15.61
N GLU A 82 -27.11 5.12 -16.79
CA GLU A 82 -26.88 4.39 -18.04
C GLU A 82 -25.56 3.59 -18.01
N TYR A 83 -24.53 4.13 -17.35
CA TYR A 83 -23.27 3.42 -17.15
C TYR A 83 -23.48 2.17 -16.30
N TRP A 84 -24.14 2.32 -15.14
CA TRP A 84 -24.37 1.22 -14.20
C TRP A 84 -25.28 0.13 -14.77
N GLU A 85 -26.31 0.52 -15.52
CA GLU A 85 -27.18 -0.42 -16.23
C GLU A 85 -26.42 -1.21 -17.29
N GLU A 86 -25.59 -0.53 -18.08
CA GLU A 86 -24.79 -1.17 -19.12
C GLU A 86 -23.71 -2.11 -18.53
N GLN A 87 -22.96 -1.67 -17.53
CA GLN A 87 -21.97 -2.52 -16.87
C GLN A 87 -22.62 -3.74 -16.21
N THR A 88 -23.77 -3.55 -15.56
CA THR A 88 -24.54 -4.67 -14.98
C THR A 88 -24.98 -5.67 -16.05
N ARG A 89 -25.41 -5.18 -17.23
CA ARG A 89 -25.82 -6.03 -18.35
C ARG A 89 -24.63 -6.83 -18.90
N ILE A 90 -23.47 -6.19 -19.04
CA ILE A 90 -22.22 -6.83 -19.47
C ILE A 90 -21.80 -7.90 -18.46
N ALA A 91 -21.77 -7.60 -17.16
CA ALA A 91 -21.39 -8.56 -16.12
C ALA A 91 -22.32 -9.79 -16.10
N LYS A 92 -23.63 -9.59 -16.25
CA LYS A 92 -24.61 -10.70 -16.37
C LYS A 92 -24.41 -11.52 -17.65
N ALA A 93 -24.06 -10.88 -18.77
CA ALA A 93 -23.74 -11.59 -20.00
C ALA A 93 -22.48 -12.45 -19.85
N ASN A 94 -21.43 -11.91 -19.22
CA ASN A 94 -20.19 -12.65 -18.94
C ASN A 94 -20.46 -13.84 -18.01
N ALA A 95 -21.25 -13.66 -16.94
CA ALA A 95 -21.65 -14.76 -16.06
C ALA A 95 -22.35 -15.90 -16.82
N GLN A 96 -23.21 -15.57 -17.78
CA GLN A 96 -23.90 -16.56 -18.59
C GLN A 96 -22.98 -17.24 -19.60
N THR A 97 -22.04 -16.50 -20.21
CA THR A 97 -21.00 -17.06 -21.08
C THR A 97 -20.13 -18.04 -20.31
N ASP A 98 -19.58 -17.64 -19.16
CA ASP A 98 -18.72 -18.48 -18.33
C ASP A 98 -19.44 -19.74 -17.84
N ARG A 99 -20.74 -19.65 -17.55
CA ARG A 99 -21.56 -20.82 -17.22
C ARG A 99 -21.58 -21.84 -18.37
N VAL A 100 -21.75 -21.38 -19.60
CA VAL A 100 -21.77 -22.26 -20.79
C VAL A 100 -20.36 -22.80 -21.05
N ASP A 101 -19.34 -21.97 -20.88
CA ASP A 101 -17.95 -22.35 -21.11
C ASP A 101 -17.47 -23.36 -20.08
N LEU A 102 -17.89 -23.28 -18.81
CA LEU A 102 -17.62 -24.30 -17.80
C LEU A 102 -18.10 -25.69 -18.23
N GLY A 103 -19.27 -25.78 -18.85
CA GLY A 103 -19.80 -27.03 -19.41
C GLY A 103 -19.02 -27.50 -20.64
N THR A 104 -18.62 -26.56 -21.51
CA THR A 104 -17.87 -26.84 -22.73
C THR A 104 -16.46 -27.36 -22.41
N LEU A 105 -15.73 -26.67 -21.53
CA LEU A 105 -14.39 -27.04 -21.10
C LEU A 105 -14.37 -28.39 -20.41
N ARG A 106 -15.34 -28.65 -19.51
CA ARG A 106 -15.51 -29.97 -18.89
C ARG A 106 -15.60 -31.08 -19.95
N GLY A 107 -16.32 -30.82 -21.04
CA GLY A 107 -16.40 -31.73 -22.18
C GLY A 107 -15.07 -31.90 -22.91
N TYR A 108 -14.36 -30.80 -23.21
CA TYR A 108 -13.05 -30.85 -23.88
C TYR A 108 -12.01 -31.64 -23.09
N TYR A 109 -12.03 -31.55 -21.76
CA TYR A 109 -11.12 -32.27 -20.87
C TYR A 109 -11.63 -33.64 -20.42
N ASN A 110 -12.80 -34.09 -20.90
CA ASN A 110 -13.43 -35.35 -20.50
C ASN A 110 -13.58 -35.52 -18.97
N GLN A 111 -13.91 -34.43 -18.27
CA GLN A 111 -14.04 -34.39 -16.82
C GLN A 111 -15.44 -34.81 -16.35
N SER A 112 -15.53 -35.30 -15.10
CA SER A 112 -16.78 -35.78 -14.52
C SER A 112 -17.70 -34.65 -14.08
N GLU A 113 -19.01 -34.91 -14.00
CA GLU A 113 -19.99 -33.88 -13.61
C GLU A 113 -19.92 -33.48 -12.14
N GLY A 114 -19.33 -34.32 -11.29
CA GLY A 114 -19.22 -34.07 -9.85
C GLY A 114 -18.05 -33.15 -9.46
N GLY A 115 -17.17 -32.81 -10.41
CA GLY A 115 -16.03 -31.93 -10.19
C GLY A 115 -16.43 -30.45 -10.16
N SER A 116 -15.89 -29.70 -9.20
CA SER A 116 -15.94 -28.24 -9.23
C SER A 116 -14.75 -27.74 -10.05
N HIS A 117 -15.06 -26.93 -11.05
CA HIS A 117 -14.14 -26.33 -12.00
C HIS A 117 -14.21 -24.81 -11.97
N THR A 118 -13.11 -24.17 -12.32
CA THR A 118 -12.93 -22.71 -12.28
C THR A 118 -12.49 -22.18 -13.64
N ILE A 119 -13.18 -21.15 -14.15
CA ILE A 119 -12.69 -20.29 -15.23
C ILE A 119 -12.24 -18.97 -14.61
N GLN A 120 -11.10 -18.48 -15.04
CA GLN A 120 -10.64 -17.13 -14.75
C GLN A 120 -10.26 -16.44 -16.04
N TRP A 121 -10.52 -15.15 -16.15
CA TRP A 121 -10.05 -14.36 -17.28
C TRP A 121 -9.60 -12.99 -16.81
N MET A 122 -8.69 -12.40 -17.58
CA MET A 122 -8.24 -11.02 -17.43
C MET A 122 -8.17 -10.37 -18.80
N TYR A 123 -8.72 -9.17 -18.90
CA TYR A 123 -8.51 -8.31 -20.07
C TYR A 123 -8.32 -6.86 -19.64
N GLY A 124 -7.67 -6.08 -20.50
CA GLY A 124 -7.34 -4.71 -20.16
C GLY A 124 -6.43 -4.04 -21.15
N CYS A 125 -6.11 -2.77 -20.88
CA CYS A 125 -5.16 -1.99 -21.67
C CYS A 125 -4.24 -1.17 -20.77
N ASP A 126 -3.01 -1.00 -21.22
CA ASP A 126 -2.02 -0.12 -20.62
C ASP A 126 -1.80 1.09 -21.53
N LEU A 127 -1.70 2.28 -20.94
CA LEU A 127 -1.33 3.52 -21.61
C LEU A 127 0.08 3.92 -21.22
N GLY A 128 0.85 4.36 -22.21
CA GLY A 128 2.10 5.05 -21.95
C GLY A 128 1.88 6.48 -21.42
N PRO A 129 2.96 7.20 -21.06
CA PRO A 129 2.89 8.60 -20.60
C PRO A 129 2.29 9.58 -21.60
N ASP A 130 2.30 9.26 -22.89
CA ASP A 130 1.65 10.04 -23.95
C ASP A 130 0.14 9.74 -24.07
N GLY A 131 -0.39 8.88 -23.18
CA GLY A 131 -1.77 8.45 -23.12
C GLY A 131 -2.16 7.49 -24.24
N ARG A 132 -1.23 6.96 -25.05
CA ARG A 132 -1.52 6.03 -26.14
C ARG A 132 -1.46 4.58 -25.65
N LEU A 133 -2.18 3.69 -26.34
CA LEU A 133 -2.12 2.26 -26.07
C LEU A 133 -0.68 1.76 -26.18
N LEU A 134 -0.15 1.24 -25.07
CA LEU A 134 1.14 0.59 -24.97
C LEU A 134 0.99 -0.92 -25.13
N HIS A 135 0.01 -1.51 -24.45
CA HIS A 135 -0.24 -2.94 -24.46
C HIS A 135 -1.73 -3.24 -24.25
N GLY A 136 -2.22 -4.34 -24.82
CA GLY A 136 -3.58 -4.84 -24.61
C GLY A 136 -3.58 -6.32 -24.23
N TYR A 137 -4.44 -6.69 -23.28
CA TYR A 137 -4.51 -8.03 -22.70
C TYR A 137 -5.86 -8.67 -22.98
N HIS A 138 -5.85 -9.98 -23.25
CA HIS A 138 -6.98 -10.86 -23.06
C HIS A 138 -6.47 -12.28 -22.87
N GLN A 139 -6.66 -12.83 -21.68
CA GLN A 139 -6.17 -14.15 -21.34
C GLN A 139 -7.14 -14.87 -20.41
N ASP A 140 -7.30 -16.16 -20.66
CA ASP A 140 -8.20 -17.03 -19.93
C ASP A 140 -7.41 -18.21 -19.35
N ALA A 141 -7.83 -18.67 -18.18
CA ALA A 141 -7.29 -19.79 -17.45
C ALA A 141 -8.42 -20.74 -17.01
N TYR A 142 -8.10 -22.03 -16.96
CA TYR A 142 -9.01 -23.08 -16.52
C TYR A 142 -8.36 -23.93 -15.43
N ASP A 143 -9.06 -24.09 -14.31
CA ASP A 143 -8.58 -24.80 -13.11
C ASP A 143 -7.17 -24.34 -12.64
N GLY A 144 -6.94 -23.02 -12.71
CA GLY A 144 -5.69 -22.37 -12.27
C GLY A 144 -4.50 -22.52 -13.22
N LYS A 145 -4.73 -22.98 -14.46
CA LYS A 145 -3.71 -23.08 -15.51
C LYS A 145 -4.09 -22.24 -16.71
N ASP A 146 -3.11 -21.66 -17.38
CA ASP A 146 -3.32 -20.93 -18.63
C ASP A 146 -4.08 -21.79 -19.63
N TYR A 147 -5.06 -21.19 -20.30
CA TYR A 147 -5.89 -21.84 -21.31
C TYR A 147 -5.63 -21.25 -22.69
N ILE A 148 -5.92 -19.95 -22.87
CA ILE A 148 -5.69 -19.24 -24.13
C ILE A 148 -5.37 -17.77 -23.86
N ALA A 149 -4.47 -17.18 -24.64
CA ALA A 149 -4.10 -15.77 -24.53
C ALA A 149 -4.00 -15.09 -25.89
N LEU A 150 -4.46 -13.84 -25.97
CA LEU A 150 -4.26 -12.95 -27.11
C LEU A 150 -2.80 -12.51 -27.11
N ASN A 151 -2.14 -12.64 -28.26
CA ASN A 151 -0.74 -12.24 -28.42
C ASN A 151 -0.61 -10.72 -28.50
N GLU A 152 0.61 -10.21 -28.28
CA GLU A 152 0.97 -8.79 -28.35
C GLU A 152 0.63 -8.13 -29.70
N ASP A 153 0.53 -8.91 -30.78
CA ASP A 153 0.11 -8.41 -32.09
C ASP A 153 -1.39 -8.06 -32.18
N LEU A 154 -2.16 -8.38 -31.14
CA LEU A 154 -3.61 -8.24 -31.00
C LEU A 154 -4.41 -8.90 -32.14
N ARG A 155 -3.85 -9.94 -32.75
CA ARG A 155 -4.39 -10.60 -33.95
C ARG A 155 -4.36 -12.12 -33.85
N SER A 156 -3.38 -12.67 -33.16
CA SER A 156 -3.18 -14.11 -33.03
C SER A 156 -3.35 -14.57 -31.58
N TRP A 157 -3.54 -15.88 -31.40
CA TRP A 157 -3.76 -16.51 -30.11
C TRP A 157 -2.67 -17.53 -29.81
N THR A 158 -2.33 -17.65 -28.54
CA THR A 158 -1.53 -18.75 -27.99
C THR A 158 -2.43 -19.65 -27.17
N ALA A 159 -2.61 -20.90 -27.62
CA ALA A 159 -3.35 -21.94 -26.90
C ALA A 159 -2.38 -22.77 -26.04
N ALA A 160 -2.73 -23.00 -24.78
CA ALA A 160 -1.87 -23.71 -23.84
C ALA A 160 -1.80 -25.23 -24.10
N ASP A 161 -2.88 -25.82 -24.64
CA ASP A 161 -2.95 -27.25 -24.94
C ASP A 161 -3.92 -27.59 -26.08
N ILE A 162 -4.13 -28.90 -26.32
CA ILE A 162 -4.98 -29.42 -27.40
C ILE A 162 -6.46 -29.04 -27.18
N ALA A 163 -6.93 -28.93 -25.94
CA ALA A 163 -8.29 -28.50 -25.66
C ALA A 163 -8.47 -27.02 -26.02
N ALA A 164 -7.51 -26.17 -25.64
CA ALA A 164 -7.49 -24.75 -26.00
C ALA A 164 -7.43 -24.50 -27.51
N GLN A 165 -6.80 -25.37 -28.29
CA GLN A 165 -6.81 -25.29 -29.76
C GLN A 165 -8.21 -25.42 -30.37
N ASN A 166 -9.19 -26.00 -29.66
CA ASN A 166 -10.58 -25.99 -30.11
C ASN A 166 -11.17 -24.57 -30.03
N THR A 167 -10.95 -23.88 -28.91
CA THR A 167 -11.36 -22.47 -28.74
C THR A 167 -10.64 -21.56 -29.72
N GLN A 168 -9.33 -21.73 -29.88
CA GLN A 168 -8.54 -20.95 -30.85
C GLN A 168 -9.15 -21.01 -32.25
N ARG A 169 -9.40 -22.21 -32.78
CA ARG A 169 -9.99 -22.37 -34.12
C ARG A 169 -11.36 -21.72 -34.26
N LYS A 170 -12.18 -21.78 -33.22
CA LYS A 170 -13.50 -21.12 -33.19
C LYS A 170 -13.34 -19.60 -33.23
N TRP A 171 -12.49 -19.04 -32.37
CA TRP A 171 -12.26 -17.60 -32.28
C TRP A 171 -11.60 -17.03 -33.54
N GLU A 172 -10.70 -17.77 -34.18
CA GLU A 172 -10.13 -17.42 -35.48
C GLU A 172 -11.21 -17.43 -36.58
N GLY A 173 -12.06 -18.47 -36.62
CA GLY A 173 -13.19 -18.55 -37.55
C GLY A 173 -14.18 -17.39 -37.39
N ASP A 174 -14.41 -16.95 -36.16
CA ASP A 174 -15.29 -15.82 -35.83
C ASP A 174 -14.60 -14.44 -35.95
N ARG A 175 -13.29 -14.41 -36.25
CA ARG A 175 -12.47 -13.18 -36.25
C ARG A 175 -12.57 -12.41 -34.92
N TYR A 176 -12.58 -13.13 -33.80
CA TYR A 176 -12.79 -12.57 -32.47
C TYR A 176 -11.70 -11.56 -32.08
N ALA A 177 -10.43 -11.86 -32.42
CA ALA A 177 -9.30 -10.97 -32.15
C ALA A 177 -9.48 -9.56 -32.74
N GLU A 178 -10.07 -9.44 -33.94
CA GLU A 178 -10.29 -8.12 -34.56
C GLU A 178 -11.33 -7.28 -33.80
N ARG A 179 -12.39 -7.92 -33.30
CA ARG A 179 -13.42 -7.25 -32.50
C ARG A 179 -12.84 -6.82 -31.16
N PHE A 180 -12.07 -7.69 -30.52
CA PHE A 180 -11.46 -7.42 -29.22
C PHE A 180 -10.37 -6.34 -29.32
N ARG A 181 -9.58 -6.36 -30.40
CA ARG A 181 -8.62 -5.31 -30.72
C ARG A 181 -9.29 -3.94 -30.86
N ALA A 182 -10.45 -3.86 -31.51
CA ALA A 182 -11.17 -2.60 -31.63
C ALA A 182 -11.62 -2.05 -30.25
N TYR A 183 -11.99 -2.92 -29.32
CA TYR A 183 -12.24 -2.53 -27.93
C TYR A 183 -10.96 -2.03 -27.23
N LEU A 184 -9.85 -2.77 -27.35
CA LEU A 184 -8.57 -2.44 -26.72
C LEU A 184 -7.97 -1.13 -27.24
N GLU A 185 -8.01 -0.89 -28.55
CA GLU A 185 -7.47 0.32 -29.19
C GLU A 185 -8.39 1.55 -29.06
N GLY A 186 -9.68 1.35 -28.79
CA GLY A 186 -10.69 2.40 -28.70
C GLY A 186 -11.27 2.53 -27.29
N THR A 187 -12.35 1.79 -27.03
CA THR A 187 -13.17 1.90 -25.82
C THR A 187 -12.35 1.77 -24.52
N CYS A 188 -11.42 0.83 -24.44
CA CYS A 188 -10.59 0.65 -23.24
C CYS A 188 -9.74 1.91 -22.95
N VAL A 189 -9.06 2.44 -23.98
CA VAL A 189 -8.25 3.67 -23.87
C VAL A 189 -9.11 4.87 -23.48
N GLU A 190 -10.28 5.03 -24.10
CA GLU A 190 -11.21 6.14 -23.82
C GLU A 190 -11.71 6.11 -22.37
N TRP A 191 -12.11 4.94 -21.88
CA TRP A 191 -12.56 4.78 -20.50
C TRP A 191 -11.43 4.99 -19.49
N LEU A 192 -10.24 4.42 -19.74
CA LEU A 192 -9.11 4.62 -18.85
C LEU A 192 -8.74 6.11 -18.73
N ARG A 193 -8.70 6.86 -19.83
CA ARG A 193 -8.49 8.33 -19.78
C ARG A 193 -9.57 9.05 -18.98
N ARG A 194 -10.84 8.68 -19.17
CA ARG A 194 -11.95 9.26 -18.40
C ARG A 194 -11.81 8.97 -16.91
N TYR A 195 -11.48 7.74 -16.53
CA TYR A 195 -11.28 7.36 -15.13
C TYR A 195 -10.08 8.07 -14.50
N LEU A 196 -8.97 8.21 -15.22
CA LEU A 196 -7.80 8.95 -14.76
C LEU A 196 -8.11 10.43 -14.54
N GLU A 197 -8.95 11.05 -15.37
CA GLU A 197 -9.38 12.45 -15.15
C GLU A 197 -10.34 12.55 -13.96
N ASN A 198 -11.35 11.67 -13.91
CA ASN A 198 -12.33 11.59 -12.84
C ASN A 198 -11.70 11.34 -11.46
N GLY A 199 -10.70 10.47 -11.41
CA GLY A 199 -10.01 10.03 -10.21
C GLY A 199 -8.63 10.64 -10.01
N LYS A 200 -8.31 11.76 -10.68
CA LYS A 200 -6.97 12.36 -10.75
C LYS A 200 -6.28 12.52 -9.40
N GLU A 201 -7.01 12.99 -8.38
CA GLU A 201 -6.46 13.18 -7.02
C GLU A 201 -6.03 11.87 -6.34
N THR A 202 -6.60 10.74 -6.76
CA THR A 202 -6.36 9.41 -6.18
C THR A 202 -5.49 8.50 -7.04
N LEU A 203 -5.65 8.54 -8.37
CA LEU A 203 -5.03 7.62 -9.32
C LEU A 203 -3.69 8.17 -9.85
N GLN A 204 -3.53 9.49 -9.91
CA GLN A 204 -2.30 10.13 -10.38
C GLN A 204 -1.46 10.68 -9.21
N ARG A 205 -1.61 10.06 -8.02
CA ARG A 205 -0.77 10.35 -6.86
C ARG A 205 0.29 9.25 -6.72
N ALA A 206 1.44 9.62 -6.19
CA ALA A 206 2.44 8.68 -5.72
C ALA A 206 2.75 9.00 -4.25
N ASP A 207 2.35 8.11 -3.36
CA ASP A 207 2.58 8.24 -1.92
C ASP A 207 3.91 7.53 -1.59
N PRO A 208 4.96 8.25 -1.14
CA PRO A 208 6.25 7.63 -0.83
C PRO A 208 6.17 6.69 0.39
N PRO A 209 6.95 5.59 0.40
CA PRO A 209 6.98 4.66 1.53
C PRO A 209 7.58 5.30 2.77
N LYS A 210 6.91 5.09 3.91
CA LYS A 210 7.49 5.29 5.24
C LYS A 210 8.37 4.09 5.55
N THR A 211 9.67 4.34 5.64
CA THR A 211 10.66 3.28 5.76
C THR A 211 11.39 3.30 7.10
N HIS A 212 11.75 2.11 7.59
CA HIS A 212 12.57 1.95 8.79
C HIS A 212 13.17 0.54 8.83
N VAL A 213 14.23 0.36 9.61
CA VAL A 213 14.89 -0.93 9.82
C VAL A 213 14.74 -1.35 11.27
N THR A 214 14.20 -2.54 11.51
CA THR A 214 14.11 -3.14 12.85
C THR A 214 15.14 -4.24 13.05
N HIS A 215 15.62 -4.39 14.27
CA HIS A 215 16.64 -5.36 14.67
C HIS A 215 16.07 -6.33 15.70
N HIS A 216 16.19 -7.63 15.42
CA HIS A 216 15.68 -8.69 16.28
C HIS A 216 16.83 -9.66 16.58
N PRO A 217 17.40 -9.66 17.78
CA PRO A 217 18.39 -10.66 18.17
C PRO A 217 17.80 -12.08 18.07
N VAL A 218 18.52 -13.00 17.43
CA VAL A 218 18.13 -14.43 17.32
C VAL A 218 18.99 -15.28 18.25
N SER A 219 20.29 -14.99 18.31
CA SER A 219 21.26 -15.62 19.21
C SER A 219 22.36 -14.62 19.60
N ASP A 220 23.35 -15.07 20.39
CA ASP A 220 24.55 -14.27 20.71
C ASP A 220 25.45 -14.01 19.48
N HIS A 221 25.18 -14.68 18.36
CA HIS A 221 26.00 -14.63 17.14
C HIS A 221 25.26 -14.04 15.94
N GLU A 222 23.93 -13.95 15.99
CA GLU A 222 23.10 -13.58 14.86
C GLU A 222 21.90 -12.73 15.27
N ALA A 223 21.56 -11.79 14.40
CA ALA A 223 20.35 -10.99 14.48
C ALA A 223 19.64 -10.93 13.12
N THR A 224 18.34 -10.65 13.14
CA THR A 224 17.55 -10.38 11.94
C THR A 224 17.36 -8.88 11.79
N LEU A 225 17.83 -8.32 10.68
CA LEU A 225 17.48 -6.98 10.24
C LEU A 225 16.28 -7.05 9.31
N ARG A 226 15.22 -6.30 9.59
CA ARG A 226 14.03 -6.23 8.74
C ARG A 226 13.81 -4.79 8.28
N CYS A 227 13.84 -4.59 6.97
CA CYS A 227 13.54 -3.32 6.34
C CYS A 227 12.06 -3.27 5.99
N TRP A 228 11.37 -2.24 6.45
CA TRP A 228 9.96 -2.03 6.22
C TRP A 228 9.75 -0.88 5.24
N ALA A 229 8.74 -1.03 4.37
CA ALA A 229 8.13 0.03 3.58
C ALA A 229 6.62 -0.01 3.85
N LEU A 230 6.06 1.10 4.30
CA LEU A 230 4.65 1.19 4.73
C LEU A 230 3.96 2.40 4.10
N GLY A 231 2.68 2.27 3.79
CA GLY A 231 1.82 3.39 3.43
C GLY A 231 2.16 4.01 2.07
N PHE A 232 2.63 3.21 1.13
CA PHE A 232 2.99 3.68 -0.22
C PHE A 232 1.92 3.32 -1.27
N TYR A 233 1.88 4.08 -2.34
CA TYR A 233 1.05 3.85 -3.53
C TYR A 233 1.76 4.44 -4.76
N PRO A 234 1.84 3.77 -5.92
CA PRO A 234 1.25 2.46 -6.27
C PRO A 234 1.96 1.27 -5.59
N ALA A 235 1.48 0.05 -5.84
CA ALA A 235 1.95 -1.18 -5.20
C ALA A 235 3.35 -1.62 -5.67
N GLU A 236 3.72 -1.25 -6.89
CA GLU A 236 5.05 -1.56 -7.42
C GLU A 236 6.11 -0.90 -6.52
N ILE A 237 7.04 -1.70 -6.00
CA ILE A 237 8.11 -1.23 -5.12
C ILE A 237 9.27 -2.22 -5.19
N THR A 238 10.49 -1.71 -5.26
CA THR A 238 11.69 -2.55 -5.18
C THR A 238 12.36 -2.35 -3.83
N LEU A 239 12.54 -3.46 -3.10
CA LEU A 239 13.26 -3.50 -1.82
C LEU A 239 14.41 -4.50 -1.96
N THR A 240 15.64 -4.07 -1.70
CA THR A 240 16.84 -4.93 -1.77
C THR A 240 17.72 -4.73 -0.55
N TRP A 241 18.50 -5.76 -0.20
CA TRP A 241 19.55 -5.68 0.81
C TRP A 241 20.92 -5.82 0.15
N GLN A 242 21.86 -4.99 0.58
CA GLN A 242 23.26 -5.05 0.18
C GLN A 242 24.14 -5.24 1.41
N ARG A 243 25.25 -5.98 1.24
CA ARG A 243 26.35 -6.07 2.21
C ARG A 243 27.60 -5.54 1.55
N ASP A 244 28.18 -4.47 2.10
CA ASP A 244 29.35 -3.78 1.52
C ASP A 244 29.19 -3.41 0.02
N GLY A 245 27.95 -3.18 -0.43
CA GLY A 245 27.61 -2.88 -1.82
C GLY A 245 27.28 -4.08 -2.70
N GLU A 246 27.30 -5.32 -2.18
CA GLU A 246 26.92 -6.54 -2.90
C GLU A 246 25.50 -6.99 -2.55
N ASP A 247 24.66 -7.20 -3.56
CA ASP A 247 23.25 -7.62 -3.39
C ASP A 247 23.13 -9.01 -2.73
N GLN A 248 22.22 -9.11 -1.76
CA GLN A 248 21.99 -10.33 -0.95
C GLN A 248 20.75 -11.12 -1.41
N THR A 249 20.48 -11.22 -2.72
CA THR A 249 19.19 -11.71 -3.25
C THR A 249 18.76 -13.12 -2.80
N GLN A 250 19.68 -14.00 -2.44
CA GLN A 250 19.36 -15.39 -2.02
C GLN A 250 19.12 -15.54 -0.51
N ASP A 251 19.62 -14.61 0.30
CA ASP A 251 19.60 -14.69 1.76
C ASP A 251 18.50 -13.81 2.38
N ILE A 252 17.64 -13.23 1.54
CA ILE A 252 16.56 -12.35 2.00
C ILE A 252 15.26 -13.13 2.10
N GLU A 253 14.68 -13.10 3.30
CA GLU A 253 13.27 -13.42 3.50
C GLU A 253 12.43 -12.20 3.09
N PHE A 254 11.69 -12.30 1.99
CA PHE A 254 10.78 -11.26 1.54
C PHE A 254 9.33 -11.67 1.70
N VAL A 255 8.49 -10.70 2.04
CA VAL A 255 7.03 -10.82 1.89
C VAL A 255 6.60 -10.11 0.62
N GLU A 256 5.65 -10.73 -0.09
CA GLU A 256 4.96 -10.12 -1.22
C GLU A 256 4.32 -8.79 -0.80
N THR A 257 4.21 -7.86 -1.74
CA THR A 257 3.53 -6.59 -1.47
C THR A 257 2.08 -6.89 -1.10
N ARG A 258 1.61 -6.34 0.02
CA ARG A 258 0.27 -6.61 0.54
C ARG A 258 -0.49 -5.31 0.82
N PRO A 259 -1.83 -5.30 0.69
CA PRO A 259 -2.62 -4.11 0.95
C PRO A 259 -2.56 -3.68 2.42
N GLY A 260 -2.56 -2.36 2.66
CA GLY A 260 -2.70 -1.73 3.97
C GLY A 260 -4.15 -1.60 4.44
N GLY A 261 -5.11 -1.66 3.51
CA GLY A 261 -6.56 -1.56 3.77
C GLY A 261 -7.14 -0.15 3.62
N ASP A 262 -6.30 0.85 3.44
CA ASP A 262 -6.64 2.27 3.24
C ASP A 262 -6.34 2.76 1.81
N GLY A 263 -6.13 1.84 0.87
CA GLY A 263 -5.69 2.13 -0.49
C GLY A 263 -4.18 2.22 -0.67
N THR A 264 -3.39 2.04 0.40
CA THR A 264 -1.93 1.95 0.34
C THR A 264 -1.43 0.51 0.46
N PHE A 265 -0.12 0.32 0.32
CA PHE A 265 0.56 -0.96 0.39
C PHE A 265 1.65 -0.98 1.47
N GLN A 266 2.06 -2.19 1.81
CA GLN A 266 3.17 -2.46 2.73
C GLN A 266 3.99 -3.65 2.24
N LYS A 267 5.30 -3.60 2.47
CA LYS A 267 6.26 -4.65 2.12
C LYS A 267 7.39 -4.66 3.15
N TRP A 268 8.02 -5.81 3.35
CA TRP A 268 9.28 -5.88 4.08
C TRP A 268 10.19 -6.96 3.50
N GLY A 269 11.49 -6.77 3.73
CA GLY A 269 12.52 -7.78 3.45
C GLY A 269 13.49 -7.88 4.63
N ALA A 270 13.87 -9.10 5.00
CA ALA A 270 14.71 -9.37 6.15
C ALA A 270 15.94 -10.21 5.81
N VAL A 271 17.06 -9.91 6.45
CA VAL A 271 18.31 -10.66 6.35
C VAL A 271 18.77 -11.10 7.74
N VAL A 272 19.36 -12.29 7.81
CA VAL A 272 20.10 -12.74 8.99
C VAL A 272 21.52 -12.21 8.88
N VAL A 273 21.99 -11.55 9.92
CA VAL A 273 23.30 -10.89 9.95
C VAL A 273 24.09 -11.36 11.17
N PRO A 274 25.42 -11.53 11.07
CA PRO A 274 26.27 -11.75 12.22
C PRO A 274 26.22 -10.57 13.19
N SER A 275 26.19 -10.84 14.48
CA SER A 275 26.22 -9.80 15.51
C SER A 275 27.48 -8.94 15.39
N GLY A 276 27.30 -7.62 15.37
CA GLY A 276 28.37 -6.63 15.18
C GLY A 276 28.67 -6.28 13.72
N GLU A 277 28.05 -6.97 12.76
CA GLU A 277 28.18 -6.67 11.33
C GLU A 277 27.00 -5.87 10.76
N GLU A 278 26.03 -5.47 11.58
CA GLU A 278 24.77 -4.87 11.15
C GLU A 278 24.98 -3.61 10.30
N GLN A 279 26.03 -2.84 10.58
CA GLN A 279 26.34 -1.59 9.87
C GLN A 279 26.90 -1.80 8.44
N ARG A 280 27.30 -3.03 8.10
CA ARG A 280 27.72 -3.42 6.73
C ARG A 280 26.51 -3.64 5.82
N TYR A 281 25.32 -3.79 6.39
CA TYR A 281 24.10 -4.07 5.66
C TYR A 281 23.30 -2.78 5.42
N THR A 282 22.91 -2.56 4.17
CA THR A 282 22.07 -1.45 3.74
C THR A 282 20.82 -1.96 3.03
N CYS A 283 19.66 -1.41 3.39
CA CYS A 283 18.41 -1.64 2.67
C CYS A 283 18.23 -0.53 1.63
N HIS A 284 17.95 -0.90 0.38
CA HIS A 284 17.67 0.03 -0.71
C HIS A 284 16.20 -0.07 -1.10
N VAL A 285 15.52 1.07 -1.17
CA VAL A 285 14.11 1.17 -1.50
C VAL A 285 13.92 2.10 -2.70
N GLN A 286 13.31 1.58 -3.76
CA GLN A 286 12.93 2.33 -4.96
C GLN A 286 11.42 2.29 -5.13
N HIS A 287 10.84 3.46 -5.38
CA HIS A 287 9.40 3.67 -5.53
C HIS A 287 9.18 4.98 -6.28
N GLU A 288 8.15 5.08 -7.13
CA GLU A 288 7.85 6.30 -7.90
C GLU A 288 7.60 7.54 -7.05
N GLY A 289 7.04 7.36 -5.84
CA GLY A 289 6.82 8.46 -4.90
C GLY A 289 8.12 9.03 -4.32
N LEU A 290 9.26 8.38 -4.53
CA LEU A 290 10.56 8.83 -4.08
C LEU A 290 11.30 9.56 -5.21
N PRO A 291 11.79 10.80 -4.99
CA PRO A 291 12.58 11.51 -6.00
C PRO A 291 13.93 10.82 -6.27
N GLU A 292 14.48 10.15 -5.25
CA GLU A 292 15.70 9.35 -5.34
C GLU A 292 15.54 8.08 -4.49
N PRO A 293 16.18 6.96 -4.87
CA PRO A 293 16.21 5.75 -4.05
C PRO A 293 16.69 6.01 -2.63
N LEU A 294 15.99 5.44 -1.64
CA LEU A 294 16.40 5.52 -0.24
C LEU A 294 17.40 4.42 0.09
N THR A 295 18.43 4.76 0.85
CA THR A 295 19.38 3.81 1.44
C THR A 295 19.30 3.91 2.96
N LEU A 296 18.94 2.81 3.61
CA LEU A 296 18.68 2.74 5.05
C LEU A 296 19.69 1.81 5.72
N ARG A 297 20.11 2.18 6.92
CA ARG A 297 20.86 1.30 7.83
C ARG A 297 20.07 1.11 9.11
N TRP A 298 20.39 0.06 9.85
CA TRP A 298 19.88 -0.06 11.20
C TRP A 298 20.52 1.01 12.10
N GLU A 299 19.70 1.84 12.71
CA GLU A 299 20.11 2.77 13.76
C GLU A 299 19.75 2.19 15.13
N PRO A 300 20.73 1.95 16.02
CA PRO A 300 20.44 1.58 17.40
C PRO A 300 19.59 2.68 18.03
N SER A 301 18.39 2.33 18.50
CA SER A 301 17.47 3.30 19.09
C SER A 301 18.17 4.05 20.22
N SER A 302 18.35 5.36 20.04
CA SER A 302 18.85 6.26 21.08
C SER A 302 17.75 6.52 22.13
N GLN A 303 17.10 5.49 22.65
CA GLN A 303 16.33 5.56 23.89
C GLN A 303 17.31 5.61 25.06
N SER A 304 18.16 6.65 25.09
CA SER A 304 18.80 7.07 26.33
C SER A 304 17.71 7.76 27.14
N THR A 305 16.94 7.00 27.91
CA THR A 305 16.06 7.50 28.98
C THR A 305 16.89 8.05 30.16
N ILE A 306 18.21 7.82 30.11
CA ILE A 306 19.17 8.08 31.17
C ILE A 306 19.47 9.59 31.41
N PRO A 307 19.50 10.52 30.43
CA PRO A 307 19.74 11.93 30.73
C PRO A 307 18.50 12.60 31.34
N ILE A 308 17.28 12.22 30.94
CA ILE A 308 16.04 12.86 31.40
C ILE A 308 15.75 12.49 32.87
N VAL A 309 15.88 11.20 33.23
CA VAL A 309 15.67 10.77 34.62
C VAL A 309 16.72 11.37 35.56
N ALA A 310 17.99 11.44 35.13
CA ALA A 310 19.06 12.07 35.91
C ALA A 310 18.80 13.56 36.16
N ILE A 311 18.30 14.30 35.16
CA ILE A 311 17.93 15.72 35.30
C ILE A 311 16.76 15.89 36.25
N VAL A 312 15.71 15.07 36.14
CA VAL A 312 14.52 15.15 37.02
C VAL A 312 14.88 14.85 38.47
N VAL A 313 15.67 13.81 38.72
CA VAL A 313 16.16 13.47 40.07
C VAL A 313 17.05 14.59 40.61
N GLY A 314 17.94 15.13 39.78
CA GLY A 314 18.81 16.26 40.15
C GLY A 314 18.01 17.49 40.58
N LEU A 315 16.98 17.87 39.82
CA LEU A 315 16.12 19.01 40.13
C LEU A 315 15.29 18.78 41.41
N ALA A 316 14.79 17.57 41.62
CA ALA A 316 14.03 17.22 42.82
C ALA A 316 14.89 17.31 44.09
N VAL A 317 16.12 16.80 44.05
CA VAL A 317 17.07 16.89 45.17
C VAL A 317 17.39 18.36 45.49
N LEU A 318 17.62 19.17 44.45
CA LEU A 318 17.97 20.58 44.60
C LEU A 318 16.81 21.37 45.22
N ALA A 319 15.57 21.08 44.82
CA ALA A 319 14.36 21.69 45.42
C ALA A 319 14.20 21.33 46.90
N VAL A 320 14.48 20.09 47.30
CA VAL A 320 14.43 19.64 48.71
C VAL A 320 15.50 20.34 49.55
N VAL A 321 16.72 20.49 49.02
CA VAL A 321 17.80 21.21 49.71
C VAL A 321 17.45 22.69 49.92
N VAL A 322 16.92 23.35 48.89
CA VAL A 322 16.52 24.76 48.97
C VAL A 322 15.38 24.96 49.97
N THR A 323 14.35 24.11 49.93
CA THR A 323 13.24 24.19 50.92
C THR A 323 13.73 23.92 52.33
N GLY A 324 14.60 22.93 52.54
CA GLY A 324 15.23 22.66 53.83
C GLY A 324 16.04 23.86 54.35
N ALA A 325 16.84 24.50 53.49
CA ALA A 325 17.62 25.69 53.85
C ALA A 325 16.74 26.89 54.21
N VAL A 326 15.65 27.11 53.48
CA VAL A 326 14.69 28.19 53.78
C VAL A 326 14.00 27.95 55.12
N VAL A 327 13.54 26.72 55.38
CA VAL A 327 12.90 26.37 56.67
C VAL A 327 13.90 26.56 57.83
N ALA A 328 15.14 26.12 57.68
CA ALA A 328 16.19 26.31 58.69
C ALA A 328 16.47 27.81 58.94
N ALA A 329 16.55 28.63 57.89
CA ALA A 329 16.75 30.07 58.02
C ALA A 329 15.56 30.78 58.69
N VAL A 330 14.32 30.39 58.37
CA VAL A 330 13.11 30.92 59.01
C VAL A 330 13.05 30.54 60.50
N MET A 331 13.37 29.29 60.83
CA MET A 331 13.44 28.84 62.23
C MET A 331 14.53 29.59 63.02
N TRP A 332 15.69 29.85 62.41
CA TRP A 332 16.75 30.65 63.03
C TRP A 332 16.28 32.09 63.29
N ARG A 333 15.64 32.74 62.30
CA ARG A 333 15.06 34.08 62.47
C ARG A 333 14.03 34.13 63.59
N ARG A 334 13.15 33.12 63.67
CA ARG A 334 12.11 33.03 64.71
C ARG A 334 12.70 32.81 66.11
N LYS A 335 13.84 32.13 66.21
CA LYS A 335 14.57 31.94 67.48
C LYS A 335 15.34 33.20 67.92
N SER A 336 15.72 34.07 66.99
CA SER A 336 16.37 35.36 67.30
C SER A 336 15.41 36.51 67.67
N SER A 337 14.09 36.35 67.49
CA SER A 337 13.11 37.44 67.69
C SER A 337 12.26 37.33 68.97
N GLY A 338 12.68 36.53 69.96
CA GLY A 338 11.96 36.38 71.23
C GLY A 338 12.62 37.14 72.39
N GLY A 339 12.28 38.42 72.61
CA GLY A 339 12.60 39.11 73.87
C GLY A 339 12.23 40.60 73.95
N LYS A 340 11.32 40.94 74.90
CA LYS A 340 10.86 42.26 75.42
C LYS A 340 9.84 43.03 74.54
N GLY A 341 8.66 43.48 74.98
CA GLY A 341 8.06 43.66 76.31
C GLY A 341 7.86 45.15 76.67
N GLY A 342 6.62 45.65 76.74
CA GLY A 342 6.24 46.82 77.59
C GLY A 342 5.53 48.04 76.97
N SER A 343 4.20 48.09 77.13
CA SER A 343 3.39 49.13 77.82
C SER A 343 3.36 50.65 77.43
N TYR A 344 2.16 51.08 77.00
CA TYR A 344 1.38 52.33 77.24
C TYR A 344 1.83 53.72 76.71
N SER A 345 0.95 54.37 75.94
CA SER A 345 0.25 55.62 76.34
C SER A 345 -0.95 55.93 75.43
N GLN A 346 -1.83 56.80 75.92
CA GLN A 346 -3.26 56.96 75.67
C GLN A 346 -3.56 58.33 75.04
N ALA A 347 -4.54 58.44 74.12
CA ALA A 347 -5.39 59.63 73.93
C ALA A 347 -6.60 59.37 73.00
N ALA A 348 -7.81 59.54 73.56
CA ALA A 348 -9.05 60.23 73.08
C ALA A 348 -9.26 60.46 71.55
N SER A 349 -10.47 60.43 70.96
CA SER A 349 -11.87 60.24 71.38
C SER A 349 -12.79 60.15 70.15
N ASN A 350 -14.02 59.68 70.38
CA ASN A 350 -15.30 59.88 69.66
C ASN A 350 -15.75 58.90 68.56
N ASP A 351 -16.64 58.00 68.99
CA ASP A 351 -18.06 57.83 68.60
C ASP A 351 -18.45 57.89 67.11
N SER A 352 -19.02 56.79 66.60
CA SER A 352 -20.49 56.63 66.41
C SER A 352 -20.84 55.50 65.43
N ALA A 353 -21.89 54.74 65.79
CA ALA A 353 -22.83 53.97 64.95
C ALA A 353 -22.31 52.72 64.19
N GLN A 354 -22.73 51.47 64.50
CA GLN A 354 -24.06 50.83 64.40
C GLN A 354 -24.31 50.17 63.02
N GLY A 355 -24.64 48.86 63.01
CA GLY A 355 -25.15 48.09 61.87
C GLY A 355 -24.27 46.88 61.52
N SER A 356 -24.54 45.66 61.99
CA SER A 356 -25.57 44.69 61.56
C SER A 356 -25.14 43.77 60.40
N ASP A 357 -25.07 42.48 60.74
CA ASP A 357 -25.50 41.27 60.01
C ASP A 357 -24.73 40.74 58.78
N VAL A 358 -24.20 39.48 58.86
CA VAL A 358 -24.76 38.17 58.39
C VAL A 358 -24.95 38.17 56.85
N SER A 359 -24.34 37.33 56.00
CA SER A 359 -24.45 35.86 55.81
C SER A 359 -23.48 35.49 54.65
N LEU A 360 -22.70 34.41 54.66
CA LEU A 360 -23.02 33.01 54.28
C LEU A 360 -23.91 32.82 53.04
N THR A 361 -23.32 32.22 51.99
CA THR A 361 -23.82 31.07 51.18
C THR A 361 -22.71 30.75 50.15
N ALA A 362 -22.15 29.53 50.10
CA ALA A 362 -22.69 28.28 49.58
C ALA A 362 -22.94 28.33 48.07
#